data_AF-A0A7S1APY3-F1
#
_entry.id   AF-A0A7S1APY3-F1
#
_cell.length_a   1.000
_cell.length_b   1.000
_cell.length_c   1.000
_cell.angle_alpha   90.00
_cell.angle_beta   90.00
_cell.angle_gamma   90.00
#
_symmetry.space_group_name_H-M   'P 1'
#
loop_
_entity.id
_entity.type
_entity.pdbx_description
1 polymer ?
#
loop_
_entity_poly.entity_id
_entity_poly.type
_entity_poly.pdbx_seq_one_letter_code
_entity_poly.pdbx_strand_id
1 'polypeptide(L)'
;REPLAIFRSHFGSSVLALILSSQLFLVSSAMGAFASIFDGMLDKPLSIEQLEHAVRNMHVHEARRCLEGGVNVNEHIDSSGHTIMDAFNAEQATSVMNFGTAFATTRREDANTMINAYNNQSGEMLLLLQQYKAEATHAMDNMRDT
;
A
#
# COMPACT_ATOMS: atom_id res chain seq x y z
N ARG A 1 19.57 -41.95 -56.86
CA ARG A 1 19.97 -40.58 -56.46
C ARG A 1 18.85 -40.08 -55.57
N GLU A 2 19.13 -39.88 -54.29
CA GLU A 2 18.19 -39.52 -53.21
C GLU A 2 17.60 -38.09 -53.37
N PRO A 3 16.81 -37.49 -52.43
CA PRO A 3 16.15 -37.98 -51.20
C PRO A 3 14.71 -37.45 -50.94
N LEU A 4 14.09 -38.00 -49.88
CA LEU A 4 13.22 -37.40 -48.82
C LEU A 4 12.38 -36.12 -49.07
N ALA A 5 11.07 -36.20 -48.79
CA ALA A 5 10.26 -35.17 -48.12
C ALA A 5 8.96 -35.80 -47.59
N ILE A 6 8.92 -36.26 -46.33
CA ILE A 6 8.44 -35.54 -45.13
C ILE A 6 6.96 -35.13 -45.21
N PHE A 7 6.17 -35.94 -44.52
CA PHE A 7 4.81 -35.72 -44.02
C PHE A 7 4.77 -34.47 -43.13
N ARG A 8 3.89 -33.50 -43.43
CA ARG A 8 3.45 -32.51 -42.43
C ARG A 8 1.98 -32.17 -42.64
N SER A 9 1.25 -32.44 -41.57
CA SER A 9 -0.16 -32.20 -41.32
C SER A 9 -0.56 -30.74 -41.51
N HIS A 10 -1.53 -30.48 -42.39
CA HIS A 10 -2.33 -29.25 -42.35
C HIS A 10 -3.43 -29.43 -41.30
N PHE A 11 -3.18 -28.98 -40.08
CA PHE A 11 -4.22 -28.74 -39.08
C PHE A 11 -3.96 -27.38 -38.44
N GLY A 12 -4.98 -26.53 -38.46
CA GLY A 12 -5.05 -25.32 -37.64
C GLY A 12 -4.55 -24.05 -38.32
N SER A 13 -5.51 -23.21 -38.75
CA SER A 13 -5.44 -21.74 -38.61
C SER A 13 -6.65 -21.11 -39.30
N SER A 14 -7.81 -21.10 -38.64
CA SER A 14 -8.92 -20.21 -39.06
C SER A 14 -9.92 -19.84 -37.96
N VAL A 15 -9.83 -20.38 -36.74
CA VAL A 15 -10.82 -20.06 -35.68
C VAL A 15 -10.26 -19.11 -34.61
N LEU A 16 -8.93 -18.96 -34.50
CA LEU A 16 -8.31 -18.07 -33.50
C LEU A 16 -8.33 -16.58 -33.89
N ALA A 17 -8.68 -16.24 -35.13
CA ALA A 17 -8.66 -14.85 -35.61
C ALA A 17 -9.91 -14.03 -35.27
N LEU A 18 -10.97 -14.65 -34.71
CA LEU A 18 -12.25 -13.95 -34.47
C LEU A 18 -12.62 -13.77 -32.99
N ILE A 19 -11.81 -14.23 -32.05
CA ILE A 19 -12.07 -14.03 -30.60
C ILE A 19 -11.28 -12.84 -30.03
N LEU A 20 -10.33 -12.28 -30.78
CA LEU A 20 -9.46 -11.19 -30.30
C LEU A 20 -9.98 -9.77 -30.58
N SER A 21 -11.10 -9.60 -31.28
CA SER A 21 -11.57 -8.28 -31.74
C SER A 21 -12.61 -7.61 -30.84
N SER A 22 -13.03 -8.23 -29.73
CA SER A 22 -14.19 -7.76 -28.95
C SER A 22 -13.89 -7.25 -27.54
N GLN A 23 -12.63 -7.11 -27.13
CA GLN A 23 -12.27 -6.68 -25.76
C GLN A 23 -11.48 -5.37 -25.67
N LEU A 24 -11.53 -4.51 -26.69
CA LEU A 24 -10.73 -3.27 -26.69
C LEU A 24 -11.53 -1.98 -26.85
N PHE A 25 -12.80 -1.94 -26.44
CA PHE A 25 -13.61 -0.72 -26.57
C PHE A 25 -14.48 -0.40 -25.34
N LEU A 26 -13.95 -0.59 -24.13
CA LEU A 26 -14.61 -0.12 -22.89
C LEU A 26 -13.63 0.28 -21.77
N VAL A 27 -12.49 0.91 -22.10
CA VAL A 27 -11.56 1.50 -21.10
C VAL A 27 -11.31 3.00 -21.29
N SER A 28 -11.93 3.66 -22.28
CA SER A 28 -11.54 5.03 -22.65
C SER A 28 -12.21 6.17 -21.87
N SER A 29 -13.11 5.89 -20.91
CA SER A 29 -13.85 6.97 -20.21
C SER A 29 -13.53 7.14 -18.73
N ALA A 30 -12.62 6.34 -18.17
CA ALA A 30 -12.20 6.45 -16.75
C ALA A 30 -10.79 7.05 -16.55
N MET A 31 -10.01 7.25 -17.63
CA MET A 31 -8.63 7.77 -17.50
C MET A 31 -8.54 9.30 -17.32
N GLY A 32 -9.58 10.04 -17.72
CA GLY A 32 -9.59 11.51 -17.58
C GLY A 32 -9.76 11.99 -16.14
N ALA A 33 -10.54 11.28 -15.32
CA ALA A 33 -10.80 11.66 -13.93
C ALA A 33 -9.68 11.25 -12.95
N PHE A 34 -8.85 10.25 -13.30
CA PHE A 34 -7.70 9.88 -12.47
C PHE A 34 -6.51 10.83 -12.69
N ALA A 35 -6.27 11.29 -13.93
CA ALA A 35 -5.16 12.20 -14.23
C ALA A 35 -5.26 13.53 -13.46
N SER A 36 -6.48 14.07 -13.29
CA SER A 36 -6.72 15.31 -12.55
C SER A 36 -6.54 15.19 -11.03
N ILE A 37 -6.60 13.98 -10.46
CA ILE A 37 -6.29 13.75 -9.04
C ILE A 37 -4.77 13.73 -8.81
N PHE A 38 -4.00 13.21 -9.78
CA PHE A 38 -2.54 13.18 -9.71
C PHE A 38 -1.88 14.55 -9.92
N ASP A 39 -2.48 15.42 -10.74
CA ASP A 39 -1.93 16.75 -11.08
C ASP A 39 -1.81 17.68 -9.84
N GLY A 40 -2.79 17.66 -8.94
CA GLY A 40 -2.75 18.45 -7.69
C GLY A 40 -1.94 17.83 -6.54
N MET A 41 -1.46 16.58 -6.68
CA MET A 41 -0.67 15.88 -5.66
C MET A 41 0.84 15.97 -5.90
N LEU A 42 1.28 16.45 -7.08
CA LEU A 42 2.69 16.52 -7.49
C LEU A 42 3.43 17.78 -7.01
N ASP A 43 2.73 18.77 -6.45
CA ASP A 43 3.35 20.05 -6.03
C ASP A 43 3.83 20.09 -4.57
N LYS A 44 3.56 19.04 -3.77
CA LYS A 44 4.11 18.96 -2.41
C LYS A 44 5.45 18.23 -2.43
N PRO A 45 6.52 18.82 -1.87
CA PRO A 45 7.80 18.13 -1.75
C PRO A 45 7.59 16.84 -0.96
N LEU A 46 7.97 15.72 -1.57
CA LEU A 46 7.95 14.42 -0.91
C LEU A 46 9.13 14.38 0.05
N SER A 47 8.83 14.39 1.34
CA SER A 47 9.83 14.40 2.41
C SER A 47 9.54 13.32 3.43
N ILE A 48 10.53 13.01 4.28
CA ILE A 48 10.41 12.02 5.33
C ILE A 48 9.34 12.43 6.37
N GLU A 49 9.19 13.73 6.64
CA GLU A 49 8.17 14.28 7.54
C GLU A 49 6.75 14.15 6.96
N GLN A 50 6.61 14.25 5.63
CA GLN A 50 5.32 14.02 4.97
C GLN A 50 4.93 12.54 5.04
N LEU A 51 5.90 11.64 4.87
CA LEU A 51 5.71 10.21 5.08
C LEU A 51 5.36 9.90 6.54
N GLU A 52 6.08 10.48 7.50
CA GLU A 52 5.81 10.34 8.93
C GLU A 52 4.38 10.78 9.26
N HIS A 53 3.98 11.97 8.80
CA HIS A 53 2.62 12.48 9.01
C HIS A 53 1.57 11.56 8.38
N ALA A 54 1.81 11.04 7.18
CA ALA A 54 0.90 10.09 6.54
C ALA A 54 0.77 8.78 7.35
N VAL A 55 1.87 8.27 7.90
CA VAL A 55 1.88 7.07 8.74
C VAL A 55 1.15 7.29 10.06
N ARG A 56 1.42 8.41 10.76
CA ARG A 56 0.73 8.76 12.01
C ARG A 56 -0.77 8.94 11.84
N ASN A 57 -1.24 9.37 10.68
CA ASN A 57 -2.66 9.52 10.40
C ASN A 57 -3.29 8.30 9.70
N MET A 58 -2.55 7.20 9.55
CA MET A 58 -2.99 5.99 8.82
C MET A 58 -3.48 6.27 7.38
N HIS A 59 -2.89 7.26 6.72
CA HIS A 59 -3.19 7.63 5.34
C HIS A 59 -2.37 6.79 4.35
N VAL A 60 -2.80 5.55 4.13
CA VAL A 60 -2.09 4.56 3.29
C VAL A 60 -1.78 5.07 1.87
N HIS A 61 -2.70 5.80 1.25
CA HIS A 61 -2.49 6.35 -0.10
C HIS A 61 -1.38 7.41 -0.15
N GLU A 62 -1.32 8.28 0.86
CA GLU A 62 -0.29 9.32 0.95
C GLU A 62 1.08 8.71 1.23
N ALA A 63 1.14 7.75 2.15
CA ALA A 63 2.36 7.02 2.45
C ALA A 63 2.88 6.28 1.21
N ARG A 64 1.99 5.62 0.46
CA ARG A 64 2.33 4.99 -0.82
C ARG A 64 2.92 5.98 -1.81
N ARG A 65 2.32 7.17 -1.96
CA ARG A 65 2.82 8.20 -2.88
C ARG A 65 4.23 8.66 -2.50
N CYS A 66 4.51 8.82 -1.20
CA CYS A 66 5.84 9.19 -0.71
C CYS A 66 6.87 8.08 -0.99
N LEU A 67 6.52 6.83 -0.72
CA LEU A 67 7.40 5.67 -0.95
C LEU A 67 7.66 5.42 -2.45
N GLU A 68 6.65 5.55 -3.29
CA GLU A 68 6.78 5.47 -4.76
C GLU A 68 7.59 6.64 -5.33
N GLY A 69 7.55 7.80 -4.68
CA GLY A 69 8.40 8.95 -5.00
C GLY A 69 9.85 8.83 -4.55
N GLY A 70 10.24 7.71 -3.92
CA GLY A 70 11.62 7.43 -3.54
C GLY A 70 12.04 7.97 -2.18
N VAL A 71 11.10 8.37 -1.33
CA VAL A 71 11.42 8.71 0.07
C VAL A 71 11.99 7.47 0.77
N ASN A 72 13.14 7.62 1.42
CA ASN A 72 13.80 6.53 2.11
C ASN A 72 13.09 6.23 3.43
N VAL A 73 12.43 5.09 3.52
CA VAL A 73 11.67 4.68 4.71
C VAL A 73 12.54 4.45 5.96
N ASN A 74 13.83 4.19 5.77
CA ASN A 74 14.80 3.98 6.84
C ASN A 74 15.61 5.25 7.16
N GLU A 75 15.29 6.38 6.51
CA GLU A 75 15.82 7.67 6.93
C GLU A 75 15.28 8.02 8.32
N HIS A 76 16.14 8.58 9.16
CA HIS A 76 15.76 8.93 10.52
C HIS A 76 14.81 10.13 10.48
N ILE A 77 13.67 10.00 11.16
CA ILE A 77 12.67 11.07 11.29
C ILE A 77 13.12 12.15 12.27
N ASP A 78 14.03 11.82 13.20
CA ASP A 78 14.49 12.72 14.24
C ASP A 78 15.99 12.53 14.56
N SER A 79 16.51 13.42 15.41
CA SER A 79 17.89 13.36 15.90
C SER A 79 18.17 12.16 16.82
N SER A 80 17.14 11.45 17.26
CA SER A 80 17.26 10.26 18.11
C SER A 80 17.45 8.99 17.29
N GLY A 81 17.24 9.05 15.97
CA GLY A 81 17.44 7.94 15.05
C GLY A 81 16.21 7.06 14.86
N HIS A 82 15.02 7.53 15.23
CA HIS A 82 13.79 6.78 14.99
C HIS A 82 13.46 6.71 13.50
N THR A 83 12.92 5.59 13.04
CA THR A 83 12.45 5.44 11.64
C THR A 83 10.92 5.59 11.55
N ILE A 84 10.42 5.56 10.33
CA ILE A 84 8.99 5.53 10.04
C ILE A 84 8.29 4.32 10.70
N MET A 85 8.99 3.20 10.85
CA MET A 85 8.43 2.03 11.51
C MET A 85 8.23 2.26 13.02
N ASP A 86 9.12 3.01 13.67
CA ASP A 86 8.97 3.40 15.07
C ASP A 86 7.78 4.36 15.25
N ALA A 87 7.61 5.31 14.33
CA ALA A 87 6.45 6.21 14.31
C ALA A 87 5.12 5.44 14.14
N PHE A 88 5.09 4.43 13.27
CA PHE A 88 3.94 3.54 13.11
C PHE A 88 3.59 2.81 14.41
N ASN A 89 4.60 2.20 15.06
CA ASN A 89 4.41 1.46 16.30
C ASN A 89 3.90 2.35 17.45
N ALA A 90 4.44 3.57 17.58
CA ALA A 90 4.02 4.54 18.59
C ALA A 90 2.56 4.97 18.40
N GLU A 91 2.16 5.22 17.15
CA GLU A 91 0.77 5.56 16.83
C GLU A 91 -0.18 4.38 17.09
N GLN A 92 0.23 3.17 16.70
CA GLN A 92 -0.57 1.98 16.92
C GLN A 92 -0.84 1.73 18.41
N ALA A 93 0.19 1.89 19.26
CA ALA A 93 0.05 1.79 20.71
C ALA A 93 -0.90 2.86 21.27
N THR A 94 -0.76 4.10 20.81
CA THR A 94 -1.62 5.23 21.23
C THR A 94 -3.08 4.99 20.85
N SER A 95 -3.34 4.56 19.62
CA SER A 95 -4.69 4.25 19.13
C SER A 95 -5.34 3.10 19.91
N VAL A 96 -4.59 2.04 20.24
CA VAL A 96 -5.11 0.94 21.09
C VAL A 96 -5.52 1.44 22.48
N MET A 97 -4.73 2.31 23.11
CA MET A 97 -5.10 2.93 24.40
C MET A 97 -6.34 3.81 24.27
N ASN A 98 -6.44 4.59 23.19
CA ASN A 98 -7.59 5.45 22.91
C ASN A 98 -8.87 4.65 22.66
N PHE A 99 -8.80 3.50 22.00
CA PHE A 99 -9.95 2.62 21.90
C PHE A 99 -10.35 2.10 23.28
N GLY A 100 -9.41 1.67 24.12
CA GLY A 100 -9.70 1.25 25.50
C GLY A 100 -10.54 2.26 26.29
N THR A 101 -10.26 3.56 26.14
CA THR A 101 -11.02 4.63 26.79
C THR A 101 -12.33 4.98 26.07
N ALA A 102 -12.35 4.99 24.74
CA ALA A 102 -13.55 5.26 23.94
C ALA A 102 -14.64 4.18 24.13
N PHE A 103 -14.25 2.92 24.34
CA PHE A 103 -15.18 1.83 24.65
C PHE A 103 -15.94 2.02 25.97
N ALA A 104 -15.40 2.81 26.90
CA ALA A 104 -16.10 3.13 28.14
C ALA A 104 -17.29 4.11 27.93
N THR A 105 -17.32 4.83 26.80
CA THR A 105 -18.29 5.91 26.54
C THR A 105 -19.17 5.67 25.30
N THR A 106 -18.77 4.80 24.38
CA THR A 106 -19.46 4.55 23.11
C THR A 106 -20.29 3.26 23.13
N ARG A 107 -21.33 3.19 22.29
CA ARG A 107 -22.08 1.94 22.06
C ARG A 107 -21.17 0.87 21.46
N ARG A 108 -21.36 -0.38 21.89
CA ARG A 108 -20.49 -1.50 21.55
C ARG A 108 -20.42 -1.76 20.04
N GLU A 109 -21.54 -1.55 19.33
CA GLU A 109 -21.64 -1.76 17.88
C GLU A 109 -20.81 -0.74 17.08
N ASP A 110 -20.87 0.53 17.47
CA ASP A 110 -20.12 1.61 16.82
C ASP A 110 -18.62 1.46 17.10
N ALA A 111 -18.27 1.06 18.33
CA ALA A 111 -16.89 0.85 18.75
C ALA A 111 -16.21 -0.30 17.99
N ASN A 112 -16.92 -1.41 17.76
CA ASN A 112 -16.42 -2.52 16.92
C ASN A 112 -16.20 -2.09 15.47
N THR A 113 -17.10 -1.27 14.91
CA THR A 113 -16.97 -0.76 13.54
C THR A 113 -15.71 0.11 13.40
N MET A 114 -15.47 1.00 14.37
CA MET A 114 -14.29 1.87 14.38
C MET A 114 -12.98 1.08 14.53
N ILE A 115 -12.92 0.10 15.45
CA ILE A 115 -11.75 -0.78 15.59
C ILE A 115 -11.47 -1.55 14.31
N ASN A 116 -12.50 -2.13 13.69
CA ASN A 116 -12.30 -2.94 12.48
C ASN A 116 -11.81 -2.08 11.31
N ALA A 117 -12.36 -0.88 11.14
CA ALA A 117 -11.89 0.06 10.12
C ALA A 117 -10.42 0.45 10.35
N TYR A 118 -10.06 0.78 11.59
CA TYR A 118 -8.69 1.11 11.96
C TYR A 118 -7.72 -0.07 11.74
N ASN A 119 -8.09 -1.28 12.18
CA ASN A 119 -7.26 -2.47 12.02
C ASN A 119 -6.99 -2.80 10.55
N ASN A 120 -7.99 -2.61 9.68
CA ASN A 120 -7.80 -2.78 8.24
C ASN A 120 -6.78 -1.77 7.69
N GLN A 121 -6.92 -0.48 8.03
CA GLN A 121 -5.98 0.56 7.57
C GLN A 121 -4.56 0.36 8.12
N SER A 122 -4.44 0.01 9.40
CA SER A 122 -3.16 -0.27 10.06
C SER A 122 -2.48 -1.50 9.46
N GLY A 123 -3.24 -2.56 9.15
CA GLY A 123 -2.73 -3.74 8.45
C GLY A 123 -2.22 -3.42 7.05
N GLU A 124 -2.95 -2.61 6.28
CA GLU A 124 -2.51 -2.17 4.95
C GLU A 124 -1.23 -1.30 5.03
N MET A 125 -1.17 -0.39 6.00
CA MET A 125 0.02 0.44 6.24
C MET A 125 1.23 -0.41 6.59
N LEU A 126 1.08 -1.39 7.49
CA LEU A 126 2.16 -2.29 7.87
C LEU A 126 2.68 -3.09 6.68
N LEU A 127 1.79 -3.65 5.86
CA LEU A 127 2.17 -4.40 4.66
C LEU A 127 2.89 -3.51 3.66
N LEU A 128 2.46 -2.26 3.49
CA LEU A 128 3.12 -1.28 2.65
C LEU A 128 4.55 -0.99 3.15
N LEU A 129 4.72 -0.71 4.45
CA LEU A 129 6.04 -0.45 5.03
C LEU A 129 6.96 -1.67 4.91
N GLN A 130 6.45 -2.89 5.13
CA GLN A 130 7.19 -4.14 4.95
C GLN A 130 7.60 -4.36 3.48
N GLN A 131 6.73 -4.04 2.52
CA GLN A 131 7.04 -4.14 1.09
C GLN A 131 8.26 -3.26 0.72
N TYR A 132 8.38 -2.10 1.36
CA TYR A 132 9.51 -1.18 1.18
C TYR A 132 10.67 -1.43 2.16
N LYS A 133 10.63 -2.54 2.91
CA LYS A 133 11.67 -2.97 3.87
C LYS A 133 11.96 -1.92 4.94
N ALA A 134 10.90 -1.33 5.50
CA ALA A 134 11.01 -0.50 6.69
C ALA A 134 11.53 -1.34 7.87
N GLU A 135 12.57 -0.85 8.53
CA GLU A 135 13.15 -1.46 9.73
C GLU A 135 12.88 -0.56 10.93
N ALA A 136 12.49 -1.16 12.06
CA ALA A 136 12.40 -0.43 13.33
C ALA A 136 13.81 -0.30 13.91
N THR A 137 14.21 0.92 14.32
CA THR A 137 15.54 1.15 14.91
C THR A 137 15.72 0.34 16.19
N HIS A 138 14.63 0.15 16.93
CA HIS A 138 14.54 -0.84 17.99
C HIS A 138 13.46 -1.86 17.63
N ALA A 139 13.87 -3.00 17.06
CA ALA A 139 13.04 -4.19 17.11
C ALA A 139 12.57 -4.37 18.56
N MET A 140 11.26 -4.48 18.78
CA MET A 140 10.60 -4.41 20.10
C MET A 140 11.13 -5.48 21.09
N ASP A 141 12.31 -5.26 21.66
CA ASP A 141 12.91 -6.07 22.72
C ASP A 141 12.21 -5.80 24.08
N ASN A 142 11.35 -4.78 24.15
CA ASN A 142 10.65 -4.34 25.36
C ASN A 142 9.35 -5.11 25.66
N MET A 143 8.98 -6.16 24.92
CA MET A 143 7.78 -6.97 25.20
C MET A 143 8.06 -8.35 25.80
N ARG A 144 9.32 -8.68 26.12
CA ARG A 144 9.67 -10.01 26.67
C ARG A 144 9.77 -10.06 28.20
N ASP A 145 9.71 -8.93 28.90
CA ASP A 145 10.00 -8.84 30.34
C ASP A 145 8.82 -8.39 31.24
N THR A 146 7.57 -8.68 30.85
CA THR A 146 6.39 -8.53 31.76
C THR A 146 5.64 -9.82 31.97
#